data_AF-A0A7K0D617-F1
#
_entry.id   AF-A0A7K0D617-F1
#
_cell.length_a   1.000
_cell.length_b   1.000
_cell.length_c   1.000
_cell.angle_alpha   90.00
_cell.angle_beta   90.00
_cell.angle_gamma   90.00
#
_symmetry.space_group_name_H-M   'P 1'
#
loop_
_entity.id
_entity.type
_entity.pdbx_description
1 polymer ?
#
loop_
_entity_poly.entity_id
_entity_poly.type
_entity_poly.pdbx_seq_one_letter_code
_entity_poly.pdbx_strand_id
1 'polypeptide(L)'
;MIVHQVGAVTAIAASKAGQPELPGWYHNLRAHPDTTIEVGPDRREVHARIATDAERAALWPGFVAIFPAFDLYQRAIGTRPIPIVILEPR
;
A
#
# COMPACT_ATOMS: atom_id res chain seq x y z
N MET A 1 9.21 4.02 -2.49
CA MET A 1 7.84 3.51 -2.17
C MET A 1 7.27 4.42 -1.11
N ILE A 2 6.01 4.86 -1.23
CA ILE A 2 5.40 5.74 -0.23
C ILE A 2 4.71 4.87 0.82
N VAL A 3 5.05 5.12 2.08
CA VAL A 3 4.53 4.41 3.25
C VAL A 3 3.61 5.35 4.02
N HIS A 4 2.44 4.87 4.42
CA HIS A 4 1.54 5.56 5.33
C HIS A 4 1.51 4.77 6.65
N GLN A 5 1.77 5.43 7.78
CA GLN A 5 1.69 4.80 9.10
C GLN A 5 0.59 5.42 9.95
N VAL A 6 -0.27 4.57 10.52
CA VAL A 6 -1.38 4.95 11.41
C VAL A 6 -1.26 4.12 12.69
N GLY A 7 -0.76 4.73 13.77
CA GLY A 7 -0.40 3.99 14.98
C GLY A 7 0.62 2.89 14.66
N ALA A 8 0.30 1.63 14.99
CA ALA A 8 1.16 0.49 14.68
C ALA A 8 1.05 -0.02 13.23
N VAL A 9 0.03 0.43 12.49
CA VAL A 9 -0.30 -0.04 11.14
C VAL A 9 0.63 0.60 10.12
N THR A 10 1.33 -0.23 9.33
CA THR A 10 2.10 0.23 8.17
C THR A 10 1.35 -0.14 6.90
N ALA A 11 1.15 0.80 5.98
CA ALA A 11 0.46 0.56 4.73
C ALA A 11 1.28 1.07 3.53
N ILE A 12 1.17 0.38 2.40
CA ILE A 12 1.76 0.78 1.11
C ILE A 12 0.72 0.70 -0.01
N ALA A 13 0.78 1.63 -0.96
CA ALA A 13 -0.14 1.69 -2.10
C ALA A 13 0.48 1.10 -3.37
N ALA A 14 -0.21 0.16 -4.00
CA ALA A 14 0.20 -0.50 -5.24
C ALA A 14 -0.13 0.34 -6.50
N SER A 15 0.34 1.58 -6.53
CA SER A 15 -0.05 2.56 -7.57
C SER A 15 0.69 2.39 -8.89
N LYS A 16 1.95 1.94 -8.87
CA LYS A 16 2.85 1.86 -10.04
C LYS A 16 2.80 3.13 -10.93
N ALA A 17 2.80 4.30 -10.29
CA ALA A 17 2.66 5.61 -10.94
C ALA A 17 1.41 5.77 -11.84
N GLY A 18 0.31 5.08 -11.51
CA GLY A 18 -0.94 5.13 -12.25
C GLY A 18 -1.00 4.21 -13.48
N GLN A 19 -0.03 3.31 -13.65
CA GLN A 19 -0.08 2.30 -14.69
C GLN A 19 -1.25 1.32 -14.47
N PRO A 20 -1.82 0.77 -15.57
CA PRO A 20 -2.95 -0.17 -15.47
C PRO A 20 -2.53 -1.48 -14.78
N GLU A 21 -1.27 -1.92 -14.95
CA GLU A 21 -0.76 -3.11 -14.29
C GLU A 21 -0.37 -2.86 -12.83
N LEU A 22 -0.50 -3.91 -12.03
CA LEU A 22 0.00 -3.91 -10.66
C LEU A 22 1.53 -4.07 -10.65
N PRO A 23 2.21 -3.53 -9.62
CA PRO A 23 3.64 -3.71 -9.49
C PRO A 23 3.98 -5.16 -9.12
N GLY A 24 5.13 -5.68 -9.58
CA GLY A 24 5.51 -7.08 -9.35
C GLY A 24 5.52 -7.49 -7.88
N TRP A 25 5.94 -6.60 -6.98
CA TRP A 25 5.94 -6.85 -5.54
C TRP A 25 4.54 -7.14 -4.98
N TYR A 26 3.47 -6.58 -5.57
CA TYR A 26 2.11 -6.84 -5.11
C TYR A 26 1.72 -8.30 -5.35
N HIS A 27 2.11 -8.86 -6.50
CA HIS A 27 1.90 -10.27 -6.80
C HIS A 27 2.71 -11.16 -5.87
N ASN A 28 3.96 -10.78 -5.58
CA ASN A 28 4.83 -11.52 -4.66
C ASN A 28 4.22 -11.57 -3.25
N LEU A 29 3.76 -10.44 -2.70
CA LEU A 29 3.14 -10.39 -1.36
C LEU A 29 1.81 -11.13 -1.31
N ARG A 30 1.06 -11.18 -2.41
CA ARG A 30 -0.17 -11.98 -2.48
C ARG A 30 0.12 -13.49 -2.46
N ALA A 31 1.24 -13.93 -3.05
CA ALA A 31 1.65 -15.33 -3.05
C ALA A 31 2.38 -15.73 -1.75
N HIS A 32 3.17 -14.82 -1.20
CA HIS A 32 4.01 -15.02 -0.01
C HIS A 32 3.86 -13.79 0.91
N PRO A 33 2.88 -13.80 1.83
CA PRO A 33 2.53 -12.62 2.63
C PRO A 33 3.54 -12.33 3.75
N ASP A 34 4.29 -13.34 4.19
CA ASP A 34 5.30 -13.16 5.23
C ASP A 34 6.58 -12.60 4.63
N THR A 35 7.03 -11.45 5.15
CA THR A 35 8.21 -10.75 4.63
C THR A 35 8.88 -9.90 5.71
N THR A 36 10.00 -9.28 5.37
CA THR A 36 10.69 -8.28 6.19
C THR A 36 10.57 -6.91 5.54
N ILE A 37 10.28 -5.89 6.34
CA ILE A 37 10.28 -4.50 5.89
C ILE A 37 11.34 -3.70 6.62
N GLU A 38 11.80 -2.63 5.97
CA GLU A 38 12.68 -1.63 6.55
C GLU A 38 12.04 -0.26 6.33
N VAL A 39 11.76 0.45 7.42
CA VAL A 39 11.15 1.80 7.41
C VAL A 39 12.03 2.71 8.25
N GLY A 40 12.82 3.55 7.59
CA GLY A 40 13.84 4.33 8.28
C GLY A 40 14.87 3.38 8.93
N PRO A 41 15.19 3.53 10.23
CA PRO A 41 16.11 2.64 10.94
C PRO A 41 15.48 1.30 11.37
N ASP A 42 14.15 1.17 11.30
CA ASP A 42 13.44 0.03 11.86
C ASP A 42 13.30 -1.09 10.84
N ARG A 43 13.90 -2.24 11.12
CA ARG A 43 13.76 -3.47 10.35
C ARG A 43 12.99 -4.52 11.15
N ARG A 44 11.91 -5.05 10.58
CA ARG A 44 11.03 -6.02 11.27
C ARG A 44 10.34 -6.98 10.33
N GLU A 45 9.99 -8.16 10.84
CA GLU A 45 9.14 -9.12 10.17
C GLU A 45 7.68 -8.67 10.22
N VAL A 46 6.96 -8.89 9.11
CA VAL A 46 5.56 -8.52 8.96
C VAL A 46 4.79 -9.58 8.19
N HIS A 47 3.48 -9.57 8.41
CA HIS A 47 2.51 -10.25 7.58
C HIS A 47 1.80 -9.22 6.69
N ALA A 48 1.87 -9.42 5.38
CA ALA A 48 1.23 -8.57 4.39
C ALA A 48 -0.19 -9.09 4.07
N ARG A 49 -1.18 -8.22 4.16
CA ARG A 49 -2.53 -8.49 3.65
C ARG A 49 -3.07 -7.35 2.81
N ILE A 50 -3.93 -7.68 1.87
CA ILE A 50 -4.62 -6.67 1.05
C ILE A 50 -5.71 -6.04 1.93
N ALA A 51 -5.75 -4.70 1.97
CA ALA A 51 -6.79 -3.96 2.66
C ALA A 51 -8.16 -4.26 2.04
N THR A 52 -9.17 -4.40 2.88
CA THR A 52 -10.58 -4.39 2.43
C THR A 52 -10.96 -3.02 1.87
N ASP A 53 -12.09 -2.92 1.18
CA ASP A 53 -12.56 -1.64 0.63
C ASP A 53 -12.79 -0.58 1.73
N ALA A 54 -13.29 -0.99 2.89
CA ALA A 54 -13.52 -0.10 4.03
C ALA A 54 -12.20 0.42 4.62
N GLU A 55 -11.22 -0.47 4.84
CA GLU A 55 -9.90 -0.08 5.33
C GLU A 55 -9.16 0.79 4.31
N ARG A 56 -9.28 0.46 3.02
CA ARG A 56 -8.73 1.29 1.95
C ARG A 56 -9.32 2.69 1.98
N ALA A 57 -10.64 2.81 2.09
CA ALA A 57 -11.32 4.11 2.17
C ALA A 57 -10.84 4.94 3.37
N ALA A 58 -10.58 4.30 4.51
CA ALA A 58 -10.04 4.96 5.69
C ALA A 58 -8.56 5.38 5.55
N LEU A 59 -7.74 4.58 4.88
CA LEU A 59 -6.30 4.83 4.72
C LEU A 59 -5.97 5.78 3.56
N TRP A 60 -6.82 5.83 2.52
CA TRP A 60 -6.57 6.59 1.28
C TRP A 60 -6.31 8.09 1.52
N PRO A 61 -7.08 8.81 2.35
CA PRO A 61 -6.85 10.23 2.59
C PRO A 61 -5.44 10.53 3.10
N GLY A 62 -4.86 9.66 3.93
CA GLY A 62 -3.49 9.83 4.42
C GLY A 62 -2.43 9.65 3.33
N PHE A 63 -2.64 8.73 2.39
CA PHE A 63 -1.76 8.64 1.21
C PHE A 63 -1.81 9.90 0.35
N VAL A 64 -3.00 10.44 0.11
CA VAL A 64 -3.17 11.69 -0.66
C VAL A 64 -2.56 12.88 0.08
N ALA A 65 -2.66 12.92 1.40
CA ALA A 65 -2.03 13.96 2.22
C ALA A 65 -0.49 13.90 2.14
N ILE A 66 0.11 12.70 2.14
CA ILE A 66 1.55 12.52 2.00
C ILE A 66 2.02 12.83 0.57
N PHE A 67 1.26 12.40 -0.44
CA PHE A 67 1.60 12.58 -1.84
C PHE A 67 0.35 12.81 -2.71
N PRO A 68 0.01 14.08 -2.97
CA PRO A 68 -1.23 14.45 -3.66
C PRO A 68 -1.42 13.81 -5.05
N ALA A 69 -0.34 13.42 -5.72
CA ALA A 69 -0.42 12.76 -7.04
C ALA A 69 -1.06 11.36 -6.99
N PHE A 70 -1.30 10.76 -5.82
CA PHE A 70 -2.06 9.52 -5.72
C PHE A 70 -3.48 9.65 -6.28
N ASP A 71 -4.13 10.80 -6.11
CA ASP A 71 -5.45 11.05 -6.69
C ASP A 71 -5.41 11.09 -8.22
N LEU A 72 -4.36 11.68 -8.80
CA LEU A 72 -4.10 11.64 -10.24
C LEU A 72 -3.89 10.20 -10.73
N TYR A 73 -3.11 9.39 -10.00
CA TYR A 73 -2.89 7.99 -10.36
C TYR A 73 -4.18 7.15 -10.28
N GLN A 74 -5.01 7.37 -9.26
CA GLN A 74 -6.29 6.70 -9.13
C GLN A 74 -7.23 7.02 -10.30
N ARG A 75 -7.25 8.29 -10.74
CA ARG A 75 -8.02 8.72 -11.90
C ARG A 75 -7.49 8.14 -13.20
N ALA A 76 -6.17 8.09 -13.37
CA ALA A 76 -5.51 7.52 -14.55
C ALA A 76 -5.86 6.04 -14.76
N ILE A 77 -5.93 5.26 -13.68
CA ILE A 77 -6.33 3.84 -13.74
C ILE A 77 -7.81 3.70 -14.13
N GLY A 78 -8.68 4.55 -13.58
CA GLY A 78 -10.10 4.74 -13.96
C GLY A 78 -11.06 3.56 -13.70
N THR A 79 -10.57 2.32 -13.71
CA THR A 79 -11.37 1.09 -13.76
C THR A 79 -11.38 0.31 -12.45
N ARG A 80 -10.42 0.56 -11.56
CA ARG A 80 -10.29 -0.12 -10.27
C ARG A 80 -9.64 0.78 -9.21
N PRO A 81 -9.92 0.57 -7.92
CA PRO A 81 -9.14 1.18 -6.86
C PRO A 81 -7.66 0.74 -6.94
N ILE A 82 -6.75 1.65 -6.57
CA ILE A 82 -5.36 1.31 -6.25
C ILE A 82 -5.39 0.44 -4.97
N PRO A 83 -4.88 -0.81 -5.01
CA PRO A 83 -4.83 -1.64 -3.83
C PRO A 83 -3.89 -1.05 -2.78
N ILE A 84 -4.30 -1.18 -1.52
CA ILE A 84 -3.45 -0.90 -0.37
C ILE A 84 -3.09 -2.24 0.25
N VAL A 85 -1.81 -2.42 0.58
CA VAL A 85 -1.32 -3.55 1.36
C VAL A 85 -1.00 -3.07 2.75
N ILE A 86 -1.58 -3.72 3.74
CA ILE A 86 -1.33 -3.50 5.17
C ILE A 86 -0.26 -4.50 5.61
N LEU A 87 0.71 -4.01 6.37
CA LEU A 87 1.89 -4.71 6.86
C LEU A 87 1.81 -4.73 8.39
N GLU A 88 1.35 -5.85 8.93
CA GLU A 88 1.14 -6.04 10.36
C GLU A 88 2.40 -6.68 10.97
N PRO A 89 2.92 -6.16 12.11
CA PRO A 89 4.06 -6.79 12.79
C PRO A 89 3.77 -8.25 13.13
N ARG A 90 4.78 -9.10 12.98
CA ARG A 90 4.77 -10.47 13.49
C ARG A 90 5.38 -10.55 14.89
#